data_AF-A0A370TBS5-F1
#
_entry.id   AF-A0A370TBS5-F1
#
_cell.length_a   1.000
_cell.length_b   1.000
_cell.length_c   1.000
_cell.angle_alpha   90.00
_cell.angle_beta   90.00
_cell.angle_gamma   90.00
#
_symmetry.space_group_name_H-M   'P 1'
#
loop_
_entity.id
_entity.type
_entity.pdbx_description
1 polymer ?
#
loop_
_entity_poly.entity_id
_entity_poly.type
_entity_poly.pdbx_seq_one_letter_code
_entity_poly.pdbx_strand_id
1 'polypeptide(L)'
;MRYISRSLPHIPENTNGQIIHVPVDLLKGPEEISAALREAQVKADYVFFLAYLQPAPKPGASLWSNTDEINAVNSYMLSSALQSLSLTSIRPRRVVLQTGLKHYGTHLGPTPIPNMESAARLSSPPFPPNFYYKQEDLLFEFCQIHSPSTSWNVIRPSWVLGAVPDATMNILYPLAIYACDRAASHGREPGLPRRLGWVG
;
A
#
# COMPACT_ATOMS: atom_id res chain seq x y z
N MET A 1 5.76 -19.74 -1.24
CA MET A 1 5.19 -18.46 -0.76
C MET A 1 3.68 -18.58 -0.72
N ARG A 2 3.03 -18.11 0.35
CA ARG A 2 1.56 -17.98 0.41
C ARG A 2 1.21 -16.54 0.05
N TYR A 3 0.37 -16.36 -0.97
CA TYR A 3 -0.11 -15.04 -1.36
C TYR A 3 -1.55 -14.89 -0.86
N ILE A 4 -1.82 -13.87 -0.06
CA ILE A 4 -3.09 -13.68 0.62
C ILE A 4 -3.79 -12.46 0.03
N SER A 5 -4.96 -12.66 -0.57
CA SER A 5 -5.79 -11.57 -1.10
C SER A 5 -7.18 -12.09 -1.47
N ARG A 6 -8.14 -11.18 -1.70
CA ARG A 6 -9.49 -11.55 -2.16
C ARG A 6 -9.50 -12.11 -3.58
N SER A 7 -8.83 -11.42 -4.49
CA SER A 7 -8.85 -11.72 -5.92
C SER A 7 -7.68 -12.61 -6.29
N LEU A 8 -7.86 -13.46 -7.31
CA LEU A 8 -6.75 -14.23 -7.86
C LEU A 8 -5.66 -13.27 -8.36
N PRO A 9 -4.43 -13.35 -7.83
CA PRO A 9 -3.33 -12.55 -8.35
C PRO A 9 -2.96 -12.98 -9.77
N HIS A 10 -2.42 -12.02 -10.53
CA HIS A 10 -1.73 -12.33 -11.77
C HIS A 10 -0.38 -12.99 -11.49
N ILE A 11 -0.39 -14.32 -11.31
CA ILE A 11 0.80 -15.13 -11.06
C ILE A 11 1.38 -15.56 -12.43
N PRO A 12 2.65 -15.21 -12.74
CA PRO A 12 3.29 -15.68 -13.96
C PRO A 12 3.34 -17.20 -14.03
N GLU A 13 3.06 -17.76 -15.22
CA GLU A 13 3.01 -19.21 -15.45
C GLU A 13 4.30 -19.94 -15.03
N ASN A 14 5.44 -19.26 -15.12
CA ASN A 14 6.75 -19.80 -14.77
C ASN A 14 6.99 -20.00 -13.26
N THR A 15 6.02 -19.68 -12.40
CA THR A 15 6.16 -19.80 -10.94
C THR A 15 5.84 -21.20 -10.41
N ASN A 16 5.50 -22.18 -11.26
CA ASN A 16 5.45 -23.63 -10.97
C ASN A 16 4.93 -24.02 -9.56
N GLY A 17 3.80 -23.46 -9.12
CA GLY A 17 3.20 -23.77 -7.81
C GLY A 17 3.99 -23.29 -6.59
N GLN A 18 5.07 -22.53 -6.78
CA GLN A 18 5.86 -21.92 -5.70
C GLN A 18 5.08 -20.82 -4.99
N ILE A 19 4.10 -20.21 -5.67
CA ILE A 19 3.16 -19.26 -5.11
C ILE A 19 1.80 -19.95 -5.02
N ILE A 20 1.26 -20.02 -3.81
CA ILE A 20 -0.06 -20.59 -3.58
C ILE A 20 -0.95 -19.48 -3.03
N HIS A 21 -2.00 -19.16 -3.78
CA HIS A 21 -2.99 -18.17 -3.39
C HIS A 21 -3.90 -18.74 -2.30
N VAL A 22 -4.13 -17.94 -1.27
CA VAL A 22 -5.11 -18.21 -0.21
C VAL A 22 -6.13 -17.06 -0.26
N PRO A 23 -7.39 -17.34 -0.66
CA PRO A 23 -8.40 -16.30 -0.76
C PRO A 23 -8.81 -15.82 0.63
N VAL A 24 -8.48 -14.58 0.97
CA VAL A 24 -8.83 -13.97 2.26
C VAL A 24 -9.19 -12.51 2.06
N ASP A 25 -10.28 -12.09 2.69
CA ASP A 25 -10.65 -10.69 2.81
C ASP A 25 -10.12 -10.09 4.12
N LEU A 26 -9.15 -9.17 4.02
CA LEU A 26 -8.57 -8.48 5.17
C LEU A 26 -9.54 -7.47 5.83
N LEU A 27 -10.71 -7.22 5.23
CA LEU A 27 -11.80 -6.46 5.85
C LEU A 27 -12.66 -7.31 6.79
N LYS A 28 -12.41 -8.61 6.86
CA LYS A 28 -13.06 -9.49 7.82
C LYS A 28 -12.36 -9.43 9.18
N GLY A 29 -13.04 -9.99 10.18
CA GLY A 29 -12.50 -10.07 11.53
C GLY A 29 -11.28 -10.99 11.62
N PRO A 30 -10.45 -10.82 12.66
CA PRO A 30 -9.25 -11.64 12.87
C PRO A 30 -9.56 -13.15 12.98
N GLU A 31 -10.73 -13.51 13.49
CA GLU A 31 -11.17 -14.91 13.60
C GLU A 31 -11.34 -15.58 12.22
N GLU A 32 -12.03 -14.91 11.29
CA GLU A 32 -12.27 -15.42 9.92
C GLU A 32 -10.95 -15.53 9.14
N ILE A 33 -10.09 -14.51 9.25
CA ILE A 33 -8.74 -14.55 8.67
C ILE A 33 -7.95 -15.72 9.26
N SER A 34 -7.97 -15.90 10.59
CA SER A 34 -7.22 -16.98 11.25
C SER A 34 -7.72 -18.37 10.86
N ALA A 35 -9.04 -18.53 10.67
CA ALA A 35 -9.65 -19.77 10.21
C ALA A 35 -9.16 -20.14 8.80
N ALA A 36 -9.20 -19.19 7.87
CA ALA A 36 -8.69 -19.38 6.51
C ALA A 36 -7.19 -19.72 6.49
N LEU A 37 -6.38 -19.06 7.34
CA LEU A 37 -4.96 -19.36 7.46
C LEU A 37 -4.69 -20.78 8.00
N ARG A 38 -5.50 -21.26 8.95
CA ARG A 38 -5.39 -22.62 9.51
C ARG A 38 -5.83 -23.66 8.48
N GLU A 39 -6.94 -23.43 7.79
CA GLU A 39 -7.45 -24.32 6.73
C GLU A 39 -6.43 -24.49 5.61
N ALA A 40 -5.82 -23.39 5.16
CA ALA A 40 -4.75 -23.40 4.17
C ALA A 40 -3.38 -23.86 4.71
N GLN A 41 -3.31 -24.26 5.99
CA GLN A 41 -2.11 -24.73 6.68
C GLN A 41 -0.91 -23.79 6.49
N VAL A 42 -1.15 -22.48 6.61
CA VAL A 42 -0.13 -21.46 6.39
C VAL A 42 0.94 -21.55 7.46
N LYS A 43 2.20 -21.61 7.02
CA LYS A 43 3.40 -21.45 7.85
C LYS A 43 4.20 -20.29 7.27
N ALA A 44 4.65 -19.37 8.12
CA ALA A 44 5.39 -18.20 7.68
C ALA A 44 6.42 -17.77 8.73
N ASP A 45 7.68 -17.70 8.30
CA ASP A 45 8.76 -17.04 9.05
C ASP A 45 8.81 -15.53 8.78
N TYR A 46 8.29 -15.11 7.62
CA TYR A 46 8.25 -13.71 7.17
C TYR A 46 6.86 -13.36 6.66
N VAL A 47 6.36 -12.20 7.07
CA VAL A 47 5.08 -11.66 6.61
C VAL A 47 5.34 -10.35 5.90
N PHE A 48 4.80 -10.19 4.69
CA PHE A 48 4.89 -8.96 3.91
C PHE A 48 3.48 -8.36 3.79
N PHE A 49 3.22 -7.26 4.48
CA PHE A 49 1.96 -6.54 4.40
C PHE A 49 2.09 -5.43 3.36
N LEU A 50 1.58 -5.71 2.15
CA LEU A 50 1.65 -4.83 0.98
C LEU A 50 0.25 -4.44 0.48
N ALA A 51 -0.75 -4.46 1.36
CA ALA A 51 -2.14 -4.21 1.03
C ALA A 51 -2.56 -2.76 1.31
N TYR A 52 -3.42 -2.23 0.44
CA TYR A 52 -4.02 -0.91 0.56
C TYR A 52 -5.45 -0.94 0.02
N LEU A 53 -6.34 -0.15 0.61
CA LEU A 53 -7.69 0.04 0.12
C LEU A 53 -8.06 1.52 0.11
N GLN A 54 -8.59 1.99 -1.02
CA GLN A 54 -9.22 3.30 -1.16
C GLN A 54 -10.73 3.09 -1.33
N PRO A 55 -11.54 3.33 -0.28
CA PRO A 55 -12.99 3.33 -0.43
C PRO A 55 -13.42 4.39 -1.44
N ALA A 56 -14.52 4.12 -2.16
CA ALA A 56 -15.08 5.11 -3.07
C ALA A 56 -15.57 6.32 -2.26
N PRO A 57 -15.24 7.57 -2.67
CA PRO A 57 -15.83 8.74 -2.03
C PRO A 57 -17.34 8.78 -2.25
N LYS A 58 -18.06 9.53 -1.41
CA LYS A 58 -19.50 9.76 -1.59
C LYS A 58 -19.77 10.36 -2.98
N PRO A 59 -20.92 10.06 -3.61
CA PRO A 59 -21.27 10.65 -4.90
C PRO A 59 -21.14 12.18 -4.89
N GLY A 60 -20.42 12.73 -5.87
CA GLY A 60 -20.16 14.17 -5.99
C GLY A 60 -19.00 14.71 -5.14
N ALA A 61 -18.36 13.89 -4.31
CA ALA A 61 -17.20 14.29 -3.51
C ALA A 61 -15.88 13.99 -4.24
N SER A 62 -14.81 14.71 -3.89
CA SER A 62 -13.48 14.52 -4.51
C SER A 62 -12.86 13.19 -4.09
N LEU A 63 -11.94 12.66 -4.92
CA LEU A 63 -11.29 11.36 -4.72
C LEU A 63 -10.58 11.20 -3.36
N TRP A 64 -10.23 12.32 -2.71
CA TRP A 64 -9.47 12.37 -1.46
C TRP A 64 -10.29 12.96 -0.30
N SER A 65 -11.60 13.10 -0.45
CA SER A 65 -12.45 13.71 0.58
C SER A 65 -12.80 12.75 1.73
N ASN A 66 -12.60 11.45 1.56
CA ASN A 66 -12.95 10.41 2.53
C ASN A 66 -11.72 9.93 3.34
N THR A 67 -10.87 10.87 3.74
CA THR A 67 -9.63 10.61 4.48
C THR A 67 -9.86 9.78 5.75
N ASP A 68 -10.91 10.06 6.53
CA ASP A 68 -11.20 9.31 7.76
C ASP A 68 -11.52 7.83 7.49
N GLU A 69 -12.27 7.56 6.42
CA GLU A 69 -12.63 6.20 6.01
C GLU A 69 -11.42 5.43 5.47
N ILE A 70 -10.60 6.10 4.64
CA ILE A 70 -9.30 5.57 4.19
C ILE A 70 -8.44 5.23 5.41
N ASN A 71 -8.41 6.11 6.41
CA ASN A 71 -7.60 5.90 7.60
C ASN A 71 -8.07 4.71 8.44
N ALA A 72 -9.38 4.66 8.68
CA ALA A 72 -10.01 3.59 9.44
C ALA A 72 -9.81 2.23 8.76
N VAL A 73 -10.09 2.12 7.46
CA VAL A 73 -10.08 0.84 6.76
C VAL A 73 -8.67 0.25 6.64
N ASN A 74 -7.66 1.07 6.35
CA ASN A 74 -6.28 0.58 6.21
C ASN A 74 -5.64 0.22 7.55
N SER A 75 -5.97 0.96 8.61
CA SER A 75 -5.56 0.61 9.98
C SER A 75 -6.23 -0.68 10.43
N TYR A 76 -7.52 -0.86 10.12
CA TYR A 76 -8.28 -2.06 10.44
C TYR A 76 -7.69 -3.30 9.75
N MET A 77 -7.39 -3.23 8.44
CA MET A 77 -6.82 -4.37 7.71
C MET A 77 -5.52 -4.88 8.33
N LEU A 78 -4.59 -3.99 8.71
CA LEU A 78 -3.36 -4.42 9.38
C LEU A 78 -3.64 -4.95 10.79
N SER A 79 -4.51 -4.28 11.56
CA SER A 79 -4.88 -4.71 12.91
C SER A 79 -5.46 -6.13 12.90
N SER A 80 -6.45 -6.40 12.05
CA SER A 80 -7.07 -7.72 11.88
C SER A 80 -6.07 -8.76 11.41
N ALA A 81 -5.17 -8.42 10.49
CA ALA A 81 -4.12 -9.32 10.04
C ALA A 81 -3.16 -9.69 11.19
N LEU A 82 -2.66 -8.72 11.94
CA LEU A 82 -1.76 -8.97 13.08
C LEU A 82 -2.45 -9.79 14.18
N GLN A 83 -3.69 -9.44 14.54
CA GLN A 83 -4.47 -10.19 15.54
C GLN A 83 -4.74 -11.63 15.08
N SER A 84 -5.03 -11.84 13.79
CA SER A 84 -5.20 -13.19 13.24
C SER A 84 -3.95 -14.06 13.43
N LEU A 85 -2.74 -13.48 13.31
CA LEU A 85 -1.50 -14.21 13.54
C LEU A 85 -1.40 -14.69 14.99
N SER A 86 -1.80 -13.85 15.96
CA SER A 86 -1.87 -14.21 17.38
C SER A 86 -2.81 -15.38 17.65
N LEU A 87 -3.92 -15.45 16.91
CA LEU A 87 -4.90 -16.54 17.00
C LEU A 87 -4.37 -17.83 16.36
N THR A 88 -3.50 -17.76 15.35
CA THR A 88 -2.86 -18.95 14.77
C THR A 88 -1.62 -19.38 15.55
N SER A 89 -1.00 -20.50 15.13
CA SER A 89 0.33 -20.91 15.59
C SER A 89 1.48 -20.23 14.83
N ILE A 90 1.19 -19.26 13.95
CA ILE A 90 2.19 -18.59 13.12
C ILE A 90 2.92 -17.55 13.97
N ARG A 91 4.25 -17.68 14.07
CA ARG A 91 5.11 -16.76 14.82
C ARG A 91 6.23 -16.27 13.89
N PRO A 92 5.97 -15.20 13.10
CA PRO A 92 6.95 -14.76 12.13
C PRO A 92 8.16 -14.14 12.83
N ARG A 93 9.37 -14.41 12.31
CA ARG A 93 10.59 -13.72 12.76
C ARG A 93 10.57 -12.25 12.38
N ARG A 94 9.87 -11.91 11.30
CA ARG A 94 9.79 -10.55 10.78
C ARG A 94 8.49 -10.24 10.07
N VAL A 95 7.94 -9.08 10.37
CA VAL A 95 6.83 -8.47 9.63
C VAL A 95 7.34 -7.24 8.88
N VAL A 96 7.15 -7.22 7.56
CA VAL A 96 7.51 -6.10 6.69
C VAL A 96 6.25 -5.35 6.34
N LEU A 97 6.17 -4.08 6.72
CA LEU A 97 5.07 -3.18 6.39
C LEU A 97 5.51 -2.22 5.30
N GLN A 98 4.78 -2.20 4.18
CA GLN A 98 4.96 -1.18 3.16
C GLN A 98 4.02 0.00 3.41
N THR A 99 4.61 1.19 3.51
CA THR A 99 3.90 2.48 3.53
C THR A 99 4.26 3.25 2.24
N GLY A 100 4.84 4.45 2.33
CA GLY A 100 5.32 5.19 1.17
C GLY A 100 5.63 6.65 1.44
N LEU A 101 5.96 7.40 0.39
CA LEU A 101 6.34 8.82 0.47
C LEU A 101 5.30 9.73 1.14
N LYS A 102 4.02 9.36 1.18
CA LYS A 102 3.00 10.13 1.92
C LYS A 102 3.35 10.27 3.41
N HIS A 103 4.24 9.42 3.96
CA HIS A 103 4.81 9.56 5.31
C HIS A 103 5.43 10.95 5.53
N TYR A 104 6.05 11.53 4.50
CA TYR A 104 6.75 12.82 4.58
C TYR A 104 5.87 14.01 4.20
N GLY A 105 4.60 13.79 3.84
CA GLY A 105 3.71 14.88 3.41
C GLY A 105 3.84 15.29 1.94
N THR A 106 4.48 14.49 1.09
CA THR A 106 4.71 14.83 -0.34
C THR A 106 3.44 15.08 -1.16
N HIS A 107 2.29 14.61 -0.67
CA HIS A 107 0.98 14.83 -1.28
C HIS A 107 0.29 16.13 -0.83
N LEU A 108 0.85 16.80 0.17
CA LEU A 108 0.34 18.05 0.75
C LEU A 108 1.13 19.27 0.25
N GLY A 109 2.32 19.05 -0.31
CA GLY A 109 3.17 20.11 -0.84
C GLY A 109 4.65 19.71 -0.86
N PRO A 110 5.54 20.68 -1.10
CA PRO A 110 6.99 20.47 -1.04
C PRO A 110 7.43 19.95 0.34
N THR A 111 8.35 18.99 0.34
CA THR A 111 8.93 18.40 1.56
C THR A 111 10.44 18.59 1.54
N PRO A 112 11.12 18.51 2.71
CA PRO A 112 12.58 18.46 2.75
C PRO A 112 13.14 17.34 1.87
N ILE A 113 14.21 17.64 1.13
CA ILE A 113 14.93 16.71 0.26
C ILE A 113 16.40 16.71 0.70
N PRO A 114 17.02 15.55 0.98
CA PRO A 114 16.42 14.20 0.92
C PRO A 114 15.36 13.97 2.02
N ASN A 115 14.34 13.17 1.71
CA ASN A 115 13.45 12.66 2.75
C ASN A 115 14.23 11.65 3.61
N MET A 116 14.31 11.87 4.92
CA MET A 116 15.04 11.02 5.86
C MET A 116 14.07 10.24 6.74
N GLU A 117 14.35 8.97 7.03
CA GLU A 117 13.50 8.12 7.86
C GLU A 117 13.37 8.62 9.30
N SER A 118 14.37 9.38 9.77
CA SER A 118 14.41 10.05 11.07
C SER A 118 13.54 11.31 11.15
N ALA A 119 12.93 11.75 10.03
CA ALA A 119 12.03 12.89 10.04
C ALA A 119 10.83 12.65 10.96
N ALA A 120 10.42 13.70 11.68
CA ALA A 120 9.26 13.63 12.56
C ALA A 120 7.98 13.35 11.77
N ARG A 121 7.07 12.59 12.37
CA ARG A 121 5.73 12.35 11.81
C ARG A 121 4.94 13.66 11.76
N LEU A 122 4.12 13.81 10.73
CA LEU A 122 3.23 14.96 10.55
C LEU A 122 1.87 14.70 11.21
N SER A 123 1.86 14.44 12.52
CA SER A 123 0.68 13.97 13.26
C SER A 123 -0.19 15.08 13.88
N SER A 124 0.25 16.33 13.79
CA SER A 124 -0.41 17.48 14.42
C SER A 124 -0.96 18.45 13.37
N PRO A 125 -1.97 19.28 13.70
CA PRO A 125 -2.44 20.33 12.81
C PRO A 125 -1.28 21.21 12.30
N PRO A 126 -1.31 21.66 11.03
CA PRO A 126 -2.43 21.58 10.07
C PRO A 126 -2.48 20.28 9.23
N PHE A 127 -1.67 19.27 9.54
CA PHE A 127 -1.58 18.07 8.71
C PHE A 127 -2.78 17.12 8.92
N PRO A 128 -3.34 16.53 7.85
CA PRO A 128 -4.43 15.56 7.97
C PRO A 128 -3.93 14.22 8.52
N PRO A 129 -4.83 13.38 9.07
CA PRO A 129 -4.49 12.05 9.55
C PRO A 129 -3.88 11.16 8.45
N ASN A 130 -2.83 10.42 8.81
CA ASN A 130 -2.15 9.49 7.93
C ASN A 130 -2.06 8.09 8.56
N PHE A 131 -2.71 7.12 7.92
CA PHE A 131 -2.84 5.76 8.44
C PHE A 131 -1.53 5.02 8.52
N TYR A 132 -0.50 5.47 7.80
CA TYR A 132 0.85 4.93 7.93
C TYR A 132 1.34 4.99 9.38
N TYR A 133 1.06 6.09 10.08
CA TYR A 133 1.49 6.25 11.47
C TYR A 133 0.76 5.27 12.39
N LYS A 134 -0.56 5.12 12.19
CA LYS A 134 -1.34 4.14 12.96
C LYS A 134 -0.93 2.70 12.65
N GLN A 135 -0.60 2.39 11.39
CA GLN A 135 -0.10 1.09 10.99
C GLN A 135 1.28 0.79 11.59
N GLU A 136 2.19 1.77 11.60
CA GLU A 136 3.47 1.66 12.29
C GLU A 136 3.27 1.39 13.80
N ASP A 137 2.38 2.13 14.46
CA ASP A 137 2.11 1.94 15.89
C ASP A 137 1.57 0.54 16.21
N LEU A 138 0.60 0.06 15.42
CA LEU A 138 0.05 -1.30 15.54
C LEU A 138 1.13 -2.37 15.34
N LEU A 139 2.03 -2.17 14.37
CA LEU A 139 3.13 -3.08 14.09
C LEU A 139 4.15 -3.09 15.24
N PHE A 140 4.51 -1.91 15.75
CA PHE A 140 5.48 -1.78 16.84
C PHE A 140 4.94 -2.41 18.12
N GLU A 141 3.67 -2.15 18.46
CA GLU A 141 2.97 -2.77 19.59
C GLU A 141 2.93 -4.30 19.45
N PHE A 142 2.54 -4.81 18.28
CA PHE A 142 2.52 -6.24 18.01
C PHE A 142 3.91 -6.89 18.20
N CYS A 143 4.97 -6.29 17.63
CA CYS A 143 6.32 -6.82 17.78
C CYS A 143 6.84 -6.71 19.22
N GLN A 144 6.46 -5.67 19.96
CA GLN A 144 6.80 -5.53 21.38
C GLN A 144 6.20 -6.66 22.21
N ILE A 145 4.91 -6.97 22.00
CA ILE A 145 4.20 -8.08 22.66
C ILE A 145 4.85 -9.44 22.34
N HIS A 146 5.37 -9.60 21.12
CA HIS A 146 5.97 -10.85 20.64
C HIS A 146 7.52 -10.86 20.67
N SER A 147 8.11 -9.93 21.43
CA SER A 147 9.55 -9.82 21.60
C SER A 147 10.11 -10.98 22.45
N PRO A 148 11.33 -11.48 22.18
CA PRO A 148 12.27 -11.07 21.13
C PRO A 148 12.09 -11.82 19.80
N SER A 149 11.07 -12.67 19.70
CA SER A 149 10.90 -13.61 18.59
C SER A 149 10.51 -12.94 17.28
N THR A 150 9.77 -11.82 17.36
CA THR A 150 9.26 -11.08 16.20
C THR A 150 9.90 -9.70 16.11
N SER A 151 10.42 -9.36 14.94
CA SER A 151 10.93 -8.02 14.61
C SER A 151 10.14 -7.39 13.46
N TRP A 152 10.38 -6.11 13.15
CA TRP A 152 9.69 -5.40 12.08
C TRP A 152 10.67 -4.73 11.11
N ASN A 153 10.17 -4.46 9.90
CA ASN A 153 10.76 -3.50 8.96
C ASN A 153 9.63 -2.65 8.38
N VAL A 154 9.83 -1.35 8.27
CA VAL A 154 8.93 -0.44 7.54
C VAL A 154 9.65 0.03 6.29
N ILE A 155 9.04 -0.16 5.13
CA ILE A 155 9.58 0.32 3.85
C ILE A 155 8.70 1.45 3.31
N ARG A 156 9.33 2.52 2.82
CA ARG A 156 8.68 3.76 2.35
C ARG A 156 9.02 4.03 0.88
N PRO A 157 8.54 3.20 -0.06
CA PRO A 157 8.84 3.39 -1.48
C PRO A 157 8.33 4.75 -2.00
N SER A 158 9.01 5.24 -3.04
CA SER A 158 8.56 6.33 -3.89
C SER A 158 7.53 5.83 -4.90
N TRP A 159 7.54 6.36 -6.12
CA TRP A 159 6.77 5.83 -7.23
C TRP A 159 7.21 4.40 -7.55
N VAL A 160 6.25 3.48 -7.57
CA VAL A 160 6.48 2.08 -7.94
C VAL A 160 6.17 1.94 -9.44
N LEU A 161 7.18 1.50 -10.20
CA LEU A 161 7.01 1.10 -11.60
C LEU A 161 6.68 -0.39 -11.61
N GLY A 162 5.39 -0.70 -11.70
CA GLY A 162 4.88 -2.06 -11.59
C GLY A 162 4.49 -2.66 -12.95
N ALA A 163 4.50 -3.98 -13.05
CA ALA A 163 3.98 -4.72 -14.20
C ALA A 163 2.60 -5.35 -13.93
N VAL A 164 2.00 -5.10 -12.76
CA VAL A 164 0.68 -5.63 -12.38
C VAL A 164 -0.41 -4.73 -12.97
N PRO A 165 -1.27 -5.22 -13.87
CA PRO A 165 -2.31 -4.42 -14.53
C PRO A 165 -3.32 -3.81 -13.57
N ASP A 166 -3.73 -4.59 -12.57
CA ASP A 166 -4.78 -4.19 -11.61
C ASP A 166 -4.23 -3.41 -10.41
N ALA A 167 -2.96 -2.99 -10.44
CA ALA A 167 -2.39 -2.17 -9.39
C ALA A 167 -3.06 -0.79 -9.38
N THR A 168 -3.74 -0.47 -8.27
CA THR A 168 -4.47 0.80 -8.09
C THR A 168 -3.59 2.05 -8.20
N MET A 169 -2.28 1.90 -7.99
CA MET A 169 -1.28 2.97 -8.16
C MET A 169 -0.08 2.47 -8.97
N ASN A 170 -0.12 2.66 -10.30
CA ASN A 170 0.98 2.32 -11.19
C ASN A 170 1.28 3.48 -12.16
N ILE A 171 2.42 4.15 -11.97
CA ILE A 171 2.82 5.30 -12.80
C ILE A 171 3.21 4.91 -14.23
N LEU A 172 3.57 3.64 -14.45
CA LEU A 172 4.01 3.17 -15.76
C LEU A 172 2.89 3.26 -16.80
N TYR A 173 1.66 2.88 -16.46
CA TYR A 173 0.56 2.87 -17.43
C TYR A 173 0.17 4.27 -17.95
N PRO A 174 -0.05 5.29 -17.10
CA PRO A 174 -0.29 6.64 -17.59
C PRO A 174 0.83 7.17 -18.50
N LEU A 175 2.10 6.89 -18.15
CA LEU A 175 3.25 7.28 -18.97
C LEU A 175 3.29 6.54 -20.31
N ALA A 176 3.01 5.23 -20.31
CA ALA A 176 2.97 4.41 -21.51
C ALA A 176 1.84 4.85 -22.45
N ILE A 177 0.63 5.09 -21.91
CA ILE A 177 -0.51 5.59 -22.69
C ILE A 177 -0.17 6.94 -23.32
N TYR A 178 0.39 7.87 -22.54
CA TYR A 178 0.83 9.16 -23.05
C TYR A 178 1.90 9.01 -24.15
N ALA A 179 2.89 8.15 -23.96
CA ALA A 179 3.91 7.91 -24.97
C ALA A 179 3.34 7.29 -26.26
N CYS A 180 2.38 6.36 -26.15
CA CYS A 180 1.67 5.77 -27.29
C CYS A 180 0.83 6.81 -28.03
N ASP A 181 0.08 7.66 -27.32
CA ASP A 181 -0.67 8.76 -27.92
C ASP A 181 0.27 9.72 -28.67
N ARG A 182 1.39 10.08 -28.06
CA ARG A 182 2.41 10.91 -28.71
C ARG A 182 2.98 10.24 -29.95
N ALA A 183 3.37 8.97 -29.89
CA ALA A 183 3.87 8.23 -31.04
C ALA A 183 2.83 8.12 -32.18
N ALA A 184 1.56 7.88 -31.85
CA ALA A 184 0.46 7.83 -32.83
C ALA A 184 0.15 9.21 -33.44
N SER A 185 0.34 10.28 -32.67
CA SER A 185 0.16 11.66 -33.14
C SER A 185 1.38 12.21 -33.90
N HIS A 186 2.53 11.54 -33.89
CA HIS A 186 3.68 11.92 -34.73
C HIS A 186 3.36 11.69 -36.21
N GLY A 187 2.84 12.76 -36.82
CA GLY A 187 2.24 12.84 -38.15
C GLY A 187 1.16 13.94 -38.22
N ARG A 188 0.68 14.40 -37.05
CA ARG A 188 -0.16 15.59 -36.87
C ARG A 188 0.59 16.52 -35.93
N GLU A 189 0.97 17.71 -36.38
CA GLU A 189 1.63 18.67 -35.48
C GLU A 189 0.78 18.87 -34.22
N PRO A 190 1.32 18.60 -33.02
CA PRO A 190 0.71 19.08 -31.80
C PRO A 190 0.92 20.59 -31.82
N GLY A 191 -0.14 21.36 -32.02
CA GLY A 191 -0.11 22.79 -31.77
C GLY A 191 0.32 23.02 -30.33
N LEU A 192 1.61 23.30 -30.13
CA LEU A 192 2.11 23.86 -28.88
C LEU A 192 1.22 25.07 -28.56
N PRO A 193 0.76 25.24 -27.31
CA PRO A 193 0.15 26.50 -26.93
C PRO A 193 1.16 27.59 -27.25
N ARG A 194 0.82 28.44 -28.23
CA ARG A 194 1.67 29.55 -28.66
C ARG A 194 2.02 30.35 -27.41
N ARG A 195 3.33 30.43 -27.13
CA ARG A 195 4.01 31.35 -26.19
C ARG A 195 3.06 32.04 -25.20
N LEU A 196 3.09 31.62 -23.94
CA LEU A 196 2.85 32.54 -22.83
C LEU A 196 3.86 33.68 -22.99
N GLY A 197 3.39 34.80 -23.52
CA GLY A 197 4.15 36.04 -23.57
C GLY A 197 4.45 36.47 -22.14
N TRP A 198 5.73 36.43 -21.79
CA TRP A 198 6.24 37.26 -20.72
C TRP A 198 6.14 38.71 -21.21
N VAL A 199 5.25 39.49 -20.59
CA VAL A 199 5.24 40.94 -20.70
C VAL A 199 5.62 41.47 -19.33
N GLY A 200 6.74 42.21 -19.31
CA GLY A 200 7.12 43.28 -18.38
C GLY A 200 6.84 43.10 -16.90
#